data_AF-A0A4Y7J9F0-F1
#
_entry.id   AF-A0A4Y7J9F0-F1
#
_cell.length_a   1.000
_cell.length_b   1.000
_cell.length_c   1.000
_cell.angle_alpha   90.00
_cell.angle_beta   90.00
_cell.angle_gamma   90.00
#
_symmetry.space_group_name_H-M   'P 1'
#
loop_
_entity.id
_entity.type
_entity.pdbx_description
1 polymer ?
#
loop_
_entity_poly.entity_id
_entity_poly.type
_entity_poly.pdbx_seq_one_letter_code
_entity_poly.pdbx_strand_id
1 'polypeptide(L)'
;MATRAATTSLLSNPSFGSSSRRTSQHKTGNAVRVFTVIQCSASLSTSNSFTDTTQGRKGKPWKIADTRLVLEDGSVWNAKSFGASGTQVGEVVFNTSLTGYQEILTDPSYAGQFVLMTNPHIGNTGINVDDEESQQCFLAGLVVRSLSMSTSNWRCTEHLSDYLAKRNIMGIYDVDTRAITRRLRQDGSLRGVLSTDASKTDKDLLEMSHNWSIVGVDLISGVSCSAPYEWVDKTGSEWEFNTASGVGKRFHVVAYDFGIKHNILRRLASAGCKITVVPSTWPASEALKMKPDGVLFSNGPGDPSAVPYAVETVKQIIGKVPVFGICMGHQLLGQALGGKTFKMKFGHHGGNHPVRDIRKNRVEISAQNHNYAVDPDSLPEGAQMTHINLNDKSCAGLAFPALNIMSLQYHPEASPGPHDSDSGKRRISPFPCTLIVIYVACVIYRLIINCFWGVHQYDGASETESRIRHHSYIIKACNVGGSCLTSQDRIYS
;
A
#
# COMPACT_ATOMS: atom_id res chain seq x y z
N MET A 1 54.84 40.78 30.33
CA MET A 1 53.92 41.44 31.30
C MET A 1 53.18 42.57 30.59
N ALA A 2 52.01 42.95 31.10
CA ALA A 2 51.29 44.21 30.82
C ALA A 2 50.86 44.56 29.37
N THR A 3 49.55 44.73 29.24
CA THR A 3 48.72 45.37 28.20
C THR A 3 49.20 46.67 27.53
N ARG A 4 48.94 46.80 26.22
CA ARG A 4 48.32 47.92 25.43
C ARG A 4 48.22 47.46 23.95
N ALA A 5 47.14 47.58 23.16
CA ALA A 5 46.21 48.68 22.83
C ALA A 5 46.83 49.76 21.90
N ALA A 6 46.29 50.11 20.73
CA ALA A 6 45.24 49.48 19.89
C ALA A 6 45.61 49.54 18.36
N THR A 7 44.93 50.11 17.33
CA THR A 7 43.67 50.91 17.20
C THR A 7 43.19 51.00 15.72
N THR A 8 41.97 50.52 15.37
CA THR A 8 41.14 50.91 14.16
C THR A 8 41.69 50.67 12.72
N SER A 9 40.93 50.58 11.62
CA SER A 9 39.64 51.24 11.24
C SER A 9 38.88 50.58 10.05
N LEU A 10 37.54 50.79 9.98
CA LEU A 10 36.63 50.89 8.79
C LEU A 10 36.51 49.68 7.79
N LEU A 11 35.32 49.10 7.53
CA LEU A 11 34.18 49.54 6.68
C LEU A 11 34.52 49.61 5.16
N SER A 12 33.68 49.18 4.19
CA SER A 12 32.22 48.93 4.16
C SER A 12 31.76 48.00 2.99
N ASN A 13 30.48 47.58 2.98
CA ASN A 13 29.77 47.04 1.81
C ASN A 13 29.53 48.13 0.73
N PRO A 14 29.29 47.73 -0.53
CA PRO A 14 28.36 48.40 -1.43
C PRO A 14 27.17 47.50 -1.85
N SER A 15 26.00 48.09 -2.14
CA SER A 15 24.83 47.37 -2.64
C SER A 15 23.91 48.24 -3.52
N PHE A 16 23.22 47.60 -4.48
CA PHE A 16 22.22 48.15 -5.42
C PHE A 16 22.66 49.21 -6.46
N GLY A 17 22.02 49.21 -7.64
CA GLY A 17 22.34 50.19 -8.72
C GLY A 17 21.84 49.89 -10.15
N SER A 18 20.63 49.34 -10.32
CA SER A 18 19.86 49.13 -11.57
C SER A 18 20.36 49.67 -12.94
N SER A 19 20.29 48.84 -13.99
CA SER A 19 19.82 49.25 -15.33
C SER A 19 19.09 48.10 -16.03
N SER A 20 18.35 48.38 -17.11
CA SER A 20 17.34 47.46 -17.67
C SER A 20 17.67 46.94 -19.08
N ARG A 21 17.23 45.71 -19.37
CA ARG A 21 16.75 45.28 -20.70
C ARG A 21 15.89 44.03 -20.61
N ARG A 22 14.77 44.01 -21.34
CA ARG A 22 13.93 42.81 -21.54
C ARG A 22 14.49 41.98 -22.69
N THR A 23 14.69 40.69 -22.48
CA THR A 23 14.63 39.66 -23.53
C THR A 23 13.91 38.44 -22.96
N SER A 24 12.92 37.94 -23.69
CA SER A 24 12.10 36.80 -23.28
C SER A 24 12.66 35.50 -23.85
N GLN A 25 12.97 34.52 -22.99
CA GLN A 25 13.12 33.13 -23.39
C GLN A 25 12.37 32.23 -22.41
N HIS A 26 11.30 31.59 -22.88
CA HIS A 26 10.70 30.47 -22.16
C HIS A 26 11.68 29.30 -22.14
N LYS A 27 12.21 28.97 -20.96
CA LYS A 27 12.79 27.65 -20.70
C LYS A 27 11.79 26.84 -19.90
N THR A 28 11.11 25.91 -20.57
CA THR A 28 10.27 24.89 -19.96
C THR A 28 11.14 23.86 -19.24
N GLY A 29 11.69 24.24 -18.09
CA GLY A 29 12.39 23.32 -17.21
C GLY A 29 11.38 22.44 -16.47
N ASN A 30 11.27 21.17 -16.86
CA ASN A 30 10.61 20.16 -16.02
C ASN A 30 11.48 19.92 -14.78
N ALA A 31 11.27 20.74 -13.75
CA ALA A 31 11.83 20.53 -12.43
C ALA A 31 11.16 19.29 -11.82
N VAL A 32 11.82 18.14 -11.94
CA VAL A 32 11.41 16.89 -11.27
C VAL A 32 11.37 17.17 -9.77
N ARG A 33 10.17 17.26 -9.20
CA ARG A 33 9.96 17.46 -7.76
C ARG A 33 10.18 16.12 -7.06
N VAL A 34 11.46 15.77 -6.85
CA VAL A 34 11.83 14.61 -6.02
C VAL A 34 11.28 14.79 -4.61
N PHE A 35 10.68 13.74 -4.06
CA PHE A 35 10.18 13.74 -2.70
C PHE A 35 11.34 13.66 -1.69
N THR A 36 11.74 14.82 -1.16
CA THR A 36 12.64 14.90 -0.01
C THR A 36 11.84 14.88 1.28
N VAL A 37 12.05 13.85 2.12
CA VAL A 37 11.58 13.88 3.52
C VAL A 37 12.23 15.08 4.22
N ILE A 38 11.42 16.02 4.70
CA ILE A 38 11.93 17.18 5.42
C ILE A 38 12.52 16.67 6.74
N GLN A 39 13.81 16.91 6.96
CA GLN A 39 14.47 16.51 8.21
C GLN A 39 13.89 17.29 9.38
N CYS A 40 12.91 16.69 10.06
CA CYS A 40 12.51 17.03 11.42
C CYS A 40 13.71 16.84 12.37
N SER A 41 13.71 17.56 13.50
CA SER A 41 14.86 17.58 14.42
C SER A 41 14.59 16.69 15.63
N ALA A 42 15.40 15.63 15.76
CA ALA A 42 15.33 14.69 16.87
C ALA A 42 15.93 15.30 18.16
N SER A 43 15.15 16.12 18.87
CA SER A 43 15.47 16.53 20.24
C SER A 43 15.24 15.38 21.22
N LEU A 44 16.25 14.56 21.43
CA LEU A 44 16.28 13.51 22.47
C LEU A 44 16.14 14.15 23.86
N SER A 45 14.91 14.21 24.38
CA SER A 45 14.65 14.59 25.78
C SER A 45 15.01 13.42 26.70
N THR A 46 16.29 13.31 27.07
CA THR A 46 16.81 12.31 28.00
C THR A 46 16.35 12.59 29.44
N SER A 47 15.08 12.28 29.73
CA SER A 47 14.48 12.40 31.06
C SER A 47 14.96 11.29 32.01
N ASN A 48 16.24 11.32 32.38
CA ASN A 48 16.81 10.43 33.39
C ASN A 48 17.96 11.10 34.16
N SER A 49 17.62 12.07 35.01
CA SER A 49 18.52 12.68 35.99
C SER A 49 17.79 12.89 37.32
N PHE A 50 17.93 11.94 38.24
CA PHE A 50 17.47 12.10 39.62
C PHE A 50 18.43 13.04 40.38
N THR A 51 18.13 14.34 40.37
CA THR A 51 18.79 15.34 41.22
C THR A 51 17.75 16.30 41.79
N ASP A 52 17.38 16.08 43.05
CA ASP A 52 16.63 17.04 43.88
C ASP A 52 17.54 18.26 44.16
N THR A 53 17.14 19.50 43.91
CA THR A 53 16.27 20.26 44.82
C THR A 53 15.87 21.63 44.23
N THR A 54 14.82 22.24 44.79
CA THR A 54 14.47 23.68 44.69
C THR A 54 14.22 24.29 43.29
N GLN A 55 12.99 24.19 42.79
CA GLN A 55 12.08 25.36 42.71
C GLN A 55 10.64 24.95 42.34
N GLY A 56 9.66 25.49 43.07
CA GLY A 56 8.27 25.04 43.03
C GLY A 56 7.43 25.55 41.85
N ARG A 57 7.61 24.99 40.64
CA ARG A 57 6.56 25.01 39.61
C ARG A 57 5.87 23.65 39.55
N LYS A 58 4.63 23.57 40.06
CA LYS A 58 3.76 22.38 39.90
C LYS A 58 3.38 22.21 38.43
N GLY A 59 4.19 21.47 37.67
CA GLY A 59 3.82 21.00 36.35
C GLY A 59 2.54 20.14 36.42
N LYS A 60 1.69 20.21 35.39
CA LYS A 60 0.54 19.30 35.31
C LYS A 60 1.07 17.88 35.03
N PRO A 61 0.60 16.82 35.72
CA PRO A 61 1.09 15.46 35.52
C PRO A 61 0.59 14.81 34.21
N TRP A 62 0.03 15.59 33.29
CA TRP A 62 -0.39 15.17 31.95
C TRP A 62 0.12 16.16 30.90
N LYS A 63 0.49 15.64 29.73
CA LYS A 63 0.90 16.46 28.59
C LYS A 63 -0.24 17.39 28.15
N ILE A 64 0.08 18.66 27.93
CA ILE A 64 -0.80 19.68 27.34
C ILE A 64 -0.61 19.64 25.82
N ALA A 65 -1.58 20.13 25.05
CA ALA A 65 -1.41 20.30 23.61
C ALA A 65 -0.18 21.18 23.29
N ASP A 66 0.69 20.69 22.42
CA ASP A 66 2.00 21.26 22.06
C ASP A 66 2.27 21.17 20.55
N THR A 67 1.29 20.74 19.75
CA THR A 67 1.37 20.62 18.30
C THR A 67 0.02 20.90 17.66
N ARG A 68 0.03 21.29 16.39
CA ARG A 68 -1.16 21.63 15.61
C ARG A 68 -1.18 20.81 14.32
N LEU A 69 -2.37 20.33 13.96
CA LEU A 69 -2.70 19.94 12.59
C LEU A 69 -3.54 21.07 11.98
N VAL A 70 -3.01 21.74 10.96
CA VAL A 70 -3.75 22.74 10.17
C VAL A 70 -4.08 22.12 8.82
N LEU A 71 -5.34 22.18 8.39
CA LEU A 71 -5.82 21.65 7.11
C LEU A 71 -6.12 22.78 6.11
N GLU A 72 -6.10 22.47 4.82
CA GLU A 72 -6.37 23.44 3.74
C GLU A 72 -7.82 23.98 3.73
N ASP A 73 -8.73 23.41 4.52
CA ASP A 73 -10.07 23.96 4.76
C ASP A 73 -10.10 25.09 5.80
N GLY A 74 -8.93 25.46 6.35
CA GLY A 74 -8.77 26.44 7.42
C GLY A 74 -9.00 25.89 8.84
N SER A 75 -9.28 24.59 9.01
CA SER A 75 -9.47 23.98 10.33
C SER A 75 -8.15 23.75 11.06
N VAL A 76 -8.12 24.08 12.35
CA VAL A 76 -6.95 23.97 13.23
C VAL A 76 -7.28 23.03 14.38
N TRP A 77 -6.50 21.96 14.50
CA TRP A 77 -6.68 20.92 15.51
C TRP A 77 -5.50 20.93 16.48
N ASN A 78 -5.74 21.42 17.69
CA ASN A 78 -4.76 21.37 18.77
C ASN A 78 -4.60 19.93 19.28
N ALA A 79 -3.36 19.47 19.38
CA ALA A 79 -3.02 18.07 19.61
C ALA A 79 -1.76 17.93 20.49
N LYS A 80 -1.43 16.69 20.87
CA LYS A 80 -0.24 16.34 21.66
C LYS A 80 0.74 15.54 20.82
N SER A 81 2.00 15.95 20.77
CA SER A 81 3.02 15.30 19.94
C SER A 81 3.58 14.02 20.57
N PHE A 82 4.04 13.11 19.72
CA PHE A 82 4.90 11.96 20.04
C PHE A 82 5.75 11.61 18.80
N GLY A 83 6.78 10.77 18.95
CA GLY A 83 7.77 10.59 17.88
C GLY A 83 8.63 11.84 17.67
N ALA A 84 8.85 12.24 16.42
CA ALA A 84 9.68 13.39 16.06
C ALA A 84 8.99 14.75 16.25
N SER A 85 9.82 15.81 16.28
CA SER A 85 9.38 17.21 16.36
C SER A 85 9.88 18.02 15.16
N GLY A 86 9.06 18.96 14.68
CA GLY A 86 9.36 19.77 13.50
C GLY A 86 8.11 20.41 12.89
N THR A 87 8.17 20.63 11.57
CA THR A 87 7.01 21.01 10.74
C THR A 87 7.03 20.17 9.46
N GLN A 88 5.97 19.41 9.21
CA GLN A 88 5.84 18.51 8.06
C GLN A 88 4.54 18.82 7.30
N VAL A 89 4.54 18.62 5.98
CA VAL A 89 3.36 18.77 5.11
C VAL A 89 2.99 17.41 4.51
N GLY A 90 1.71 17.15 4.29
CA GLY A 90 1.24 15.89 3.71
C GLY A 90 -0.25 15.89 3.33
N GLU A 91 -0.67 14.86 2.60
CA GLU A 91 -2.09 14.59 2.32
C GLU A 91 -2.68 13.76 3.47
N VAL A 92 -3.75 14.23 4.11
CA VAL A 92 -4.42 13.50 5.19
C VAL A 92 -5.38 12.46 4.61
N VAL A 93 -5.09 11.19 4.91
CA VAL A 93 -5.96 10.04 4.64
C VAL A 93 -6.40 9.41 5.96
N PHE A 94 -7.52 8.68 5.97
CA PHE A 94 -7.97 7.93 7.16
C PHE A 94 -8.02 6.43 6.86
N ASN A 95 -7.53 5.60 7.78
CA ASN A 95 -7.55 4.14 7.65
C ASN A 95 -8.53 3.48 8.65
N THR A 96 -9.34 2.53 8.16
CA THR A 96 -10.39 1.83 8.93
C THR A 96 -9.92 0.59 9.69
N SER A 97 -8.69 0.13 9.49
CA SER A 97 -8.13 -1.04 10.16
C SER A 97 -8.06 -0.86 11.68
N LEU A 98 -8.56 -1.86 12.42
CA LEU A 98 -8.55 -1.87 13.87
C LEU A 98 -7.25 -2.43 14.46
N THR A 99 -6.52 -3.23 13.69
CA THR A 99 -5.25 -3.87 14.06
C THR A 99 -4.21 -3.62 12.96
N GLY A 100 -2.94 -3.88 13.29
CA GLY A 100 -1.85 -3.84 12.32
C GLY A 100 -1.40 -2.44 11.93
N TYR A 101 -1.24 -1.56 12.92
CA TYR A 101 -0.79 -0.19 12.68
C TYR A 101 0.69 -0.12 12.28
N GLN A 102 1.52 -1.11 12.58
CA GLN A 102 2.94 -1.08 12.22
C GLN A 102 3.16 -1.40 10.74
N GLU A 103 2.43 -2.39 10.25
CA GLU A 103 2.37 -2.78 8.85
C GLU A 103 1.86 -1.59 8.00
N ILE A 104 0.92 -0.80 8.53
CA ILE A 104 0.47 0.49 7.95
C ILE A 104 1.56 1.57 8.00
N LEU A 105 2.31 1.70 9.10
CA LEU A 105 3.40 2.67 9.21
C LEU A 105 4.54 2.39 8.20
N THR A 106 4.76 1.11 7.88
CA THR A 106 5.84 0.63 7.02
C THR A 106 5.40 0.28 5.58
N ASP A 107 4.12 0.45 5.21
CA ASP A 107 3.66 0.34 3.82
C ASP A 107 4.14 1.55 2.99
N PRO A 108 4.97 1.35 1.94
CA PRO A 108 5.49 2.45 1.14
C PRO A 108 4.43 3.28 0.41
N SER A 109 3.21 2.75 0.24
CA SER A 109 2.13 3.44 -0.49
C SER A 109 1.60 4.68 0.24
N TYR A 110 1.91 4.87 1.54
CA TYR A 110 1.60 6.08 2.30
C TYR A 110 2.63 7.23 2.16
N ALA A 111 3.62 7.12 1.26
CA ALA A 111 4.63 8.17 1.11
C ALA A 111 4.01 9.57 0.92
N GLY A 112 4.46 10.55 1.71
CA GLY A 112 3.91 11.91 1.69
C GLY A 112 2.51 12.09 2.29
N GLN A 113 1.93 11.07 2.93
CA GLN A 113 0.60 11.13 3.53
C GLN A 113 0.64 11.16 5.08
N PHE A 114 -0.33 11.84 5.67
CA PHE A 114 -0.64 11.74 7.10
C PHE A 114 -1.73 10.68 7.29
N VAL A 115 -1.40 9.59 7.99
CA VAL A 115 -2.31 8.47 8.20
C VAL A 115 -3.08 8.66 9.49
N LEU A 116 -4.39 8.84 9.38
CA LEU A 116 -5.31 8.99 10.50
C LEU A 116 -5.97 7.65 10.83
N MET A 117 -5.68 7.10 12.00
CA MET A 117 -6.26 5.84 12.46
C MET A 117 -7.65 6.07 13.05
N THR A 118 -8.66 5.36 12.52
CA THR A 118 -10.02 5.45 13.06
C THR A 118 -10.22 4.61 14.33
N ASN A 119 -9.39 3.58 14.57
CA ASN A 119 -9.29 2.94 15.88
C ASN A 119 -8.78 3.98 16.90
N PRO A 120 -9.50 4.20 18.01
CA PRO A 120 -9.10 5.23 18.97
C PRO A 120 -7.80 4.93 19.73
N HIS A 121 -7.40 3.66 19.91
CA HIS A 121 -6.22 3.28 20.71
C HIS A 121 -5.14 2.62 19.85
N ILE A 122 -3.98 3.26 19.78
CA ILE A 122 -2.85 2.86 18.93
C ILE A 122 -1.55 2.82 19.76
N GLY A 123 -0.69 1.83 19.52
CA GLY A 123 0.53 1.55 20.30
C GLY A 123 0.36 0.50 21.42
N ASN A 124 -0.83 -0.08 21.56
CA ASN A 124 -1.18 -1.06 22.59
C ASN A 124 -0.38 -2.37 22.47
N THR A 125 -0.02 -2.81 21.26
CA THR A 125 0.80 -4.01 21.03
C THR A 125 2.28 -3.73 20.82
N GLY A 126 2.70 -2.46 20.89
CA GLY A 126 4.09 -2.05 20.73
C GLY A 126 4.55 -2.11 19.28
N ILE A 127 5.81 -2.47 19.10
CA ILE A 127 6.53 -2.64 17.84
C ILE A 127 7.36 -3.94 17.93
N ASN A 128 7.54 -4.63 16.80
CA ASN A 128 8.44 -5.79 16.64
C ASN A 128 9.03 -5.82 15.22
N VAL A 129 10.07 -6.61 14.93
CA VAL A 129 10.74 -6.56 13.61
C VAL A 129 9.96 -7.26 12.49
N ASP A 130 9.18 -8.31 12.78
CA ASP A 130 8.54 -9.12 11.73
C ASP A 130 7.40 -8.36 11.03
N ASP A 131 6.72 -7.47 11.77
CA ASP A 131 5.63 -6.61 11.30
C ASP A 131 6.12 -5.37 10.49
N GLU A 132 7.39 -5.31 10.11
CA GLU A 132 7.88 -4.32 9.12
C GLU A 132 7.65 -4.80 7.67
N GLU A 133 6.77 -4.09 6.95
CA GLU A 133 6.44 -4.34 5.54
C GLU A 133 7.38 -3.65 4.54
N SER A 134 8.33 -2.85 5.01
CA SER A 134 9.43 -2.32 4.19
C SER A 134 10.62 -1.94 5.09
N GLN A 135 11.65 -1.30 4.52
CA GLN A 135 12.88 -0.94 5.23
C GLN A 135 12.73 0.25 6.21
N GLN A 136 11.65 1.03 6.13
CA GLN A 136 11.43 2.21 6.98
C GLN A 136 9.94 2.60 7.07
N CYS A 137 9.63 3.58 7.91
CA CYS A 137 8.34 4.26 7.84
C CYS A 137 8.34 5.25 6.68
N PHE A 138 7.35 5.17 5.78
CA PHE A 138 7.26 6.04 4.61
C PHE A 138 6.23 7.17 4.73
N LEU A 139 5.23 7.01 5.62
CA LEU A 139 4.24 8.06 5.87
C LEU A 139 4.87 9.36 6.41
N ALA A 140 4.28 10.50 6.07
CA ALA A 140 4.72 11.80 6.59
C ALA A 140 4.41 11.99 8.08
N GLY A 141 3.45 11.24 8.64
CA GLY A 141 3.11 11.30 10.07
C GLY A 141 1.83 10.56 10.45
N LEU A 142 1.68 10.27 11.74
CA LEU A 142 0.60 9.46 12.31
C LEU A 142 -0.39 10.32 13.13
N VAL A 143 -1.69 10.16 12.91
CA VAL A 143 -2.76 10.90 13.60
C VAL A 143 -3.70 9.93 14.32
N VAL A 144 -3.84 10.03 15.66
CA VAL A 144 -4.64 9.08 16.47
C VAL A 144 -5.52 9.77 17.51
N ARG A 145 -6.56 9.09 18.02
CA ARG A 145 -7.35 9.64 19.15
C ARG A 145 -6.59 9.52 20.47
N SER A 146 -6.01 8.37 20.75
CA SER A 146 -5.28 8.06 21.97
C SER A 146 -4.05 7.21 21.65
N LEU A 147 -2.87 7.75 21.94
CA LEU A 147 -1.69 6.92 22.14
C LEU A 147 -1.92 6.04 23.38
N SER A 148 -1.53 4.77 23.32
CA SER A 148 -1.64 3.86 24.47
C SER A 148 -0.62 4.20 25.55
N MET A 149 -1.10 4.44 26.78
CA MET A 149 -0.25 4.72 27.95
C MET A 149 0.63 3.54 28.40
N SER A 150 0.26 2.33 27.99
CA SER A 150 0.97 1.09 28.28
C SER A 150 0.89 0.19 27.05
N THR A 151 1.93 -0.60 26.87
CA THR A 151 2.10 -1.55 25.79
C THR A 151 2.15 -2.95 26.39
N SER A 152 1.37 -3.89 25.87
CA SER A 152 1.32 -5.27 26.37
C SER A 152 1.06 -6.25 25.24
N ASN A 153 2.14 -6.86 24.73
CA ASN A 153 2.13 -7.96 23.79
C ASN A 153 3.45 -8.74 23.94
N TRP A 154 3.41 -10.07 23.82
CA TRP A 154 4.60 -10.92 23.96
C TRP A 154 5.65 -10.71 22.86
N ARG A 155 5.25 -10.18 21.69
CA ARG A 155 6.15 -9.83 20.57
C ARG A 155 6.82 -8.47 20.73
N CYS A 156 6.34 -7.61 21.64
CA CYS A 156 6.78 -6.22 21.74
C CYS A 156 8.27 -6.12 22.12
N THR A 157 9.07 -5.50 21.25
CA THR A 157 10.47 -5.13 21.52
C THR A 157 10.67 -3.62 21.73
N GLU A 158 9.72 -2.78 21.30
CA GLU A 158 9.82 -1.31 21.40
C GLU A 158 8.44 -0.63 21.55
N HIS A 159 8.40 0.55 22.20
CA HIS A 159 7.22 1.40 22.23
C HIS A 159 7.10 2.27 20.96
N LEU A 160 5.86 2.45 20.49
CA LEU A 160 5.57 3.20 19.26
C LEU A 160 6.16 4.62 19.22
N SER A 161 6.22 5.35 20.35
CA SER A 161 6.79 6.70 20.37
C SER A 161 8.29 6.71 20.09
N ASP A 162 9.03 5.75 20.63
CA ASP A 162 10.49 5.69 20.49
C ASP A 162 10.86 5.24 19.07
N TYR A 163 10.12 4.28 18.53
CA TYR A 163 10.24 3.81 17.15
C TYR A 163 10.04 4.92 16.12
N LEU A 164 8.98 5.74 16.28
CA LEU A 164 8.73 6.89 15.39
C LEU A 164 9.78 7.99 15.57
N ALA A 165 10.24 8.25 16.80
CA ALA A 165 11.29 9.23 17.05
C ALA A 165 12.62 8.83 16.38
N LYS A 166 13.01 7.55 16.48
CA LYS A 166 14.19 6.98 15.80
C LYS A 166 14.11 7.06 14.28
N ARG A 167 12.90 6.90 13.71
CA ARG A 167 12.62 6.98 12.26
C ARG A 167 12.24 8.40 11.78
N ASN A 168 12.39 9.41 12.65
CA ASN A 168 12.09 10.82 12.40
C ASN A 168 10.65 11.15 11.94
N ILE A 169 9.67 10.33 12.35
CA ILE A 169 8.26 10.48 11.98
C ILE A 169 7.49 11.22 13.07
N MET A 170 6.72 12.24 12.68
CA MET A 170 5.85 12.98 13.61
C MET A 170 4.56 12.18 13.91
N GLY A 171 4.21 12.04 15.19
CA GLY A 171 2.92 11.53 15.64
C GLY A 171 2.13 12.58 16.42
N ILE A 172 0.80 12.62 16.26
CA ILE A 172 -0.09 13.44 17.10
C ILE A 172 -1.27 12.63 17.68
N TYR A 173 -1.64 12.94 18.93
CA TYR A 173 -2.79 12.36 19.62
C TYR A 173 -3.66 13.40 20.33
N ASP A 174 -4.80 12.93 20.86
CA ASP A 174 -5.85 13.73 21.53
C ASP A 174 -6.69 14.62 20.59
N VAL A 175 -6.70 14.31 19.29
CA VAL A 175 -7.63 14.91 18.29
C VAL A 175 -8.89 14.07 18.09
N ASP A 176 -9.99 14.71 17.69
CA ASP A 176 -11.20 13.98 17.26
C ASP A 176 -11.02 13.39 15.85
N THR A 177 -10.41 12.20 15.79
CA THR A 177 -10.25 11.43 14.55
C THR A 177 -11.58 11.12 13.87
N ARG A 178 -12.70 11.01 14.61
CA ARG A 178 -14.03 10.78 14.02
C ARG A 178 -14.56 12.03 13.31
N ALA A 179 -14.33 13.22 13.86
CA ALA A 179 -14.67 14.47 13.19
C ALA A 179 -13.84 14.67 11.92
N ILE A 180 -12.52 14.45 11.98
CA ILE A 180 -11.64 14.59 10.82
C ILE A 180 -11.99 13.54 9.74
N THR A 181 -12.19 12.26 10.08
CA THR A 181 -12.66 11.24 9.12
C THR A 181 -14.00 11.59 8.47
N ARG A 182 -14.93 12.23 9.21
CA ARG A 182 -16.17 12.74 8.61
C ARG A 182 -15.88 13.85 7.60
N ARG A 183 -15.01 14.81 7.94
CA ARG A 183 -14.59 15.90 7.03
C ARG A 183 -13.96 15.34 5.75
N LEU A 184 -12.99 14.44 5.87
CA LEU A 184 -12.31 13.81 4.73
C LEU A 184 -13.28 13.03 3.81
N ARG A 185 -14.30 12.39 4.38
CA ARG A 185 -15.35 11.72 3.59
C ARG A 185 -16.31 12.72 2.90
N GLN A 186 -16.55 13.87 3.52
CA GLN A 186 -17.45 14.92 3.00
C GLN A 186 -16.80 15.80 1.92
N ASP A 187 -15.51 16.09 2.03
CA ASP A 187 -14.82 17.06 1.17
C ASP A 187 -13.80 16.36 0.25
N GLY A 188 -13.07 15.38 0.79
CA GLY A 188 -12.04 14.60 0.13
C GLY A 188 -10.77 14.47 0.98
N SER A 189 -9.73 13.80 0.46
CA SER A 189 -8.40 13.85 1.06
C SER A 189 -7.88 15.29 1.06
N LEU A 190 -7.65 15.86 2.26
CA LEU A 190 -7.23 17.25 2.43
C LEU A 190 -5.71 17.33 2.66
N ARG A 191 -5.06 18.33 2.07
CA ARG A 191 -3.70 18.73 2.42
C ARG A 191 -3.69 19.30 3.83
N GLY A 192 -2.65 18.97 4.59
CA GLY A 192 -2.45 19.48 5.95
C GLY A 192 -0.99 19.68 6.30
N VAL A 193 -0.78 20.33 7.45
CA VAL A 193 0.54 20.59 8.03
C VAL A 193 0.50 20.22 9.52
N LEU A 194 1.44 19.35 9.92
CA LEU A 194 1.73 19.06 11.33
C LEU A 194 2.86 19.99 11.80
N SER A 195 2.72 20.63 12.97
CA SER A 195 3.77 21.50 13.51
C SER A 195 3.83 21.52 15.04
N THR A 196 4.98 21.16 15.60
CA THR A 196 5.38 21.43 17.00
C THR A 196 6.03 22.81 17.15
N ASP A 197 6.32 23.51 16.04
CA ASP A 197 6.95 24.82 16.07
C ASP A 197 5.94 25.91 16.45
N ALA A 198 6.11 26.46 17.66
CA ALA A 198 5.28 27.53 18.21
C ALA A 198 5.55 28.92 17.61
N SER A 199 6.61 29.11 16.83
CA SER A 199 6.92 30.38 16.17
C SER A 199 6.07 30.64 14.91
N LYS A 200 5.56 29.58 14.28
CA LYS A 200 4.69 29.65 13.10
C LYS A 200 3.25 29.96 13.52
N THR A 201 2.61 30.93 12.87
CA THR A 201 1.17 31.20 13.04
C THR A 201 0.34 30.16 12.29
N ASP A 202 -0.94 30.02 12.65
CA ASP A 202 -1.85 29.12 11.93
C ASP A 202 -2.02 29.52 10.45
N LYS A 203 -1.86 30.83 10.14
CA LYS A 203 -1.86 31.34 8.77
C LYS A 203 -0.65 30.83 7.97
N ASP A 204 0.54 30.81 8.57
CA ASP A 204 1.76 30.33 7.88
C ASP A 204 1.63 28.83 7.56
N LEU A 205 1.06 28.06 8.49
CA LEU A 205 0.77 26.62 8.31
C LEU A 205 -0.32 26.38 7.25
N LEU A 206 -1.36 27.23 7.20
CA LEU A 206 -2.38 27.18 6.14
C LEU A 206 -1.79 27.49 4.77
N GLU A 207 -0.95 28.52 4.65
CA GLU A 207 -0.26 28.90 3.42
C GLU A 207 0.72 27.79 2.96
N MET A 208 1.41 27.12 3.89
CA MET A 208 2.20 25.91 3.58
C MET A 208 1.33 24.77 3.03
N SER A 209 0.12 24.56 3.54
CA SER A 209 -0.80 23.51 3.03
C SER A 209 -1.22 23.78 1.57
N HIS A 210 -1.51 25.03 1.23
CA HIS A 210 -1.97 25.42 -0.11
C HIS A 210 -0.86 25.38 -1.17
N ASN A 211 0.39 25.63 -0.79
CA ASN A 211 1.54 25.67 -1.69
C ASN A 211 2.14 24.28 -2.02
N TRP A 212 1.70 23.22 -1.34
CA TRP A 212 2.14 21.84 -1.55
C TRP A 212 1.14 21.02 -2.37
N SER A 213 1.59 19.96 -3.05
CA SER A 213 0.72 19.00 -3.76
C SER A 213 1.37 17.63 -3.82
N ILE A 214 0.56 16.57 -3.66
CA ILE A 214 0.92 15.18 -3.93
C ILE A 214 0.57 14.75 -5.37
N VAL A 215 -0.38 15.43 -6.00
CA VAL A 215 -0.86 15.13 -7.37
C VAL A 215 0.20 15.59 -8.37
N GLY A 216 0.52 14.72 -9.34
CA GLY A 216 1.58 14.97 -10.33
C GLY A 216 3.02 14.88 -9.79
N VAL A 217 3.22 14.28 -8.60
CA VAL A 217 4.56 14.04 -8.02
C VAL A 217 4.93 12.57 -8.12
N ASP A 218 6.14 12.29 -8.63
CA ASP A 218 6.73 10.95 -8.58
C ASP A 218 7.19 10.66 -7.13
N LEU A 219 6.46 9.79 -6.46
CA LEU A 219 6.81 9.25 -5.15
C LEU A 219 7.49 7.87 -5.25
N ILE A 220 7.32 7.16 -6.37
CA ILE A 220 7.88 5.83 -6.63
C ILE A 220 9.41 5.87 -6.60
N SER A 221 10.01 6.88 -7.22
CA SER A 221 11.45 7.13 -7.23
C SER A 221 12.06 7.37 -5.84
N GLY A 222 11.25 7.78 -4.86
CA GLY A 222 11.67 7.98 -3.46
C GLY A 222 11.51 6.75 -2.56
N VAL A 223 10.89 5.66 -3.06
CA VAL A 223 10.64 4.44 -2.27
C VAL A 223 11.20 3.15 -2.89
N SER A 224 11.46 3.15 -4.20
CA SER A 224 12.08 2.04 -4.93
C SER A 224 13.48 1.70 -4.40
N CYS A 225 13.84 0.42 -4.44
CA CYS A 225 15.22 -0.03 -4.28
C CYS A 225 16.17 0.63 -5.32
N SER A 226 17.44 0.75 -4.95
CA SER A 226 18.49 1.41 -5.75
C SER A 226 19.23 0.47 -6.72
N ALA A 227 19.19 -0.83 -6.48
CA ALA A 227 19.81 -1.86 -7.31
C ALA A 227 19.02 -3.18 -7.21
N PRO A 228 19.06 -4.05 -8.24
CA PRO A 228 18.40 -5.35 -8.18
C PRO A 228 18.92 -6.25 -7.06
N TYR A 229 18.03 -7.04 -6.46
CA TYR A 229 18.36 -8.03 -5.43
C TYR A 229 17.51 -9.30 -5.56
N GLU A 230 17.98 -10.41 -4.97
CA GLU A 230 17.21 -11.65 -4.88
C GLU A 230 16.54 -11.74 -3.50
N TRP A 231 15.22 -11.95 -3.47
CA TRP A 231 14.48 -12.16 -2.22
C TRP A 231 14.28 -13.65 -1.98
N VAL A 232 14.63 -14.11 -0.77
CA VAL A 232 14.60 -15.53 -0.38
C VAL A 232 13.68 -15.83 0.80
N ASP A 233 13.30 -14.82 1.59
CA ASP A 233 12.60 -14.99 2.86
C ASP A 233 11.13 -15.36 2.65
N LYS A 234 10.66 -16.35 3.40
CA LYS A 234 9.30 -16.87 3.32
C LYS A 234 8.42 -16.33 4.44
N THR A 235 7.13 -16.62 4.38
CA THR A 235 6.30 -16.59 5.59
C THR A 235 6.90 -17.52 6.65
N GLY A 236 7.00 -17.07 7.90
CA GLY A 236 7.34 -17.93 9.04
C GLY A 236 6.29 -19.03 9.21
N SER A 237 6.69 -20.22 9.65
CA SER A 237 5.82 -21.41 9.64
C SER A 237 4.60 -21.28 10.55
N GLU A 238 4.75 -20.51 11.63
CA GLU A 238 3.73 -20.09 12.58
C GLU A 238 2.69 -19.10 12.02
N TRP A 239 3.05 -18.36 10.96
CA TRP A 239 2.16 -17.45 10.22
C TRP A 239 1.72 -18.00 8.85
N GLU A 240 2.19 -19.19 8.47
CA GLU A 240 1.88 -19.80 7.17
C GLU A 240 0.58 -20.61 7.23
N PHE A 241 -0.53 -19.91 7.07
CA PHE A 241 -1.86 -20.53 7.05
C PHE A 241 -2.12 -21.39 5.81
N ASN A 242 -1.23 -21.43 4.80
CA ASN A 242 -1.32 -22.24 3.60
C ASN A 242 -0.26 -23.36 3.58
N THR A 243 -0.67 -24.62 3.84
CA THR A 243 0.23 -25.78 3.85
C THR A 243 0.49 -26.40 2.48
N ALA A 244 0.11 -25.75 1.37
CA ALA A 244 0.25 -26.30 0.01
C ALA A 244 1.64 -26.07 -0.61
N SER A 245 2.69 -26.29 0.17
CA SER A 245 4.10 -26.13 -0.22
C SER A 245 4.55 -27.27 -1.13
N GLY A 246 4.09 -27.26 -2.39
CA GLY A 246 4.44 -28.25 -3.39
C GLY A 246 5.92 -28.21 -3.77
N VAL A 247 6.62 -29.33 -3.62
CA VAL A 247 8.00 -29.49 -4.14
C VAL A 247 7.94 -29.63 -5.66
N GLY A 248 8.12 -28.50 -6.36
CA GLY A 248 8.00 -28.40 -7.82
C GLY A 248 9.03 -27.46 -8.45
N LYS A 249 8.85 -27.16 -9.75
CA LYS A 249 9.66 -26.17 -10.48
C LYS A 249 9.61 -24.82 -9.76
N ARG A 250 10.78 -24.23 -9.48
CA ARG A 250 10.88 -22.83 -9.05
C ARG A 250 10.66 -21.92 -10.26
N PHE A 251 9.50 -21.26 -10.33
CA PHE A 251 9.27 -20.20 -11.32
C PHE A 251 10.13 -18.98 -11.00
N HIS A 252 10.75 -18.35 -12.00
CA HIS A 252 11.48 -17.09 -11.82
C HIS A 252 10.56 -15.90 -12.07
N VAL A 253 10.25 -15.16 -11.00
CA VAL A 253 9.50 -13.90 -11.07
C VAL A 253 10.48 -12.73 -11.01
N VAL A 254 10.36 -11.78 -11.94
CA VAL A 254 10.97 -10.45 -11.81
C VAL A 254 9.91 -9.51 -11.25
N ALA A 255 10.19 -8.90 -10.09
CA ALA A 255 9.29 -7.97 -9.41
C ALA A 255 9.81 -6.53 -9.55
N TYR A 256 9.05 -5.67 -10.21
CA TYR A 256 9.31 -4.24 -10.22
C TYR A 256 8.93 -3.63 -8.88
N ASP A 257 9.92 -3.01 -8.24
CA ASP A 257 9.76 -2.28 -6.99
C ASP A 257 9.25 -0.86 -7.28
N PHE A 258 7.95 -0.67 -7.08
CA PHE A 258 7.29 0.63 -7.08
C PHE A 258 7.05 1.17 -5.66
N GLY A 259 7.69 0.59 -4.65
CA GLY A 259 7.31 0.68 -3.23
C GLY A 259 6.80 -0.66 -2.70
N ILE A 260 7.49 -1.75 -3.02
CA ILE A 260 7.02 -3.11 -2.78
C ILE A 260 6.95 -3.46 -1.29
N LYS A 261 5.81 -4.01 -0.86
CA LYS A 261 5.64 -4.57 0.48
C LYS A 261 6.30 -5.94 0.63
N HIS A 262 7.00 -6.16 1.75
CA HIS A 262 7.68 -7.41 2.07
C HIS A 262 6.76 -8.64 2.00
N ASN A 263 5.49 -8.58 2.44
CA ASN A 263 4.64 -9.77 2.39
C ASN A 263 4.28 -10.21 0.96
N ILE A 264 4.30 -9.32 -0.05
CA ILE A 264 4.17 -9.74 -1.47
C ILE A 264 5.30 -10.72 -1.82
N LEU A 265 6.52 -10.39 -1.39
CA LEU A 265 7.72 -11.21 -1.61
C LEU A 265 7.70 -12.48 -0.75
N ARG A 266 7.30 -12.39 0.54
CA ARG A 266 7.11 -13.56 1.43
C ARG A 266 6.08 -14.55 0.86
N ARG A 267 4.92 -14.08 0.34
CA ARG A 267 3.90 -14.92 -0.34
C ARG A 267 4.50 -15.65 -1.56
N LEU A 268 5.22 -14.93 -2.43
CA LEU A 268 5.87 -15.51 -3.62
C LEU A 268 6.92 -16.58 -3.24
N ALA A 269 7.71 -16.32 -2.20
CA ALA A 269 8.75 -17.24 -1.73
C ALA A 269 8.16 -18.48 -1.04
N SER A 270 7.07 -18.33 -0.26
CA SER A 270 6.26 -19.45 0.22
C SER A 270 5.75 -20.33 -0.92
N ALA A 271 5.22 -19.70 -1.99
CA ALA A 271 4.75 -20.38 -3.20
C ALA A 271 5.87 -20.95 -4.10
N GLY A 272 7.15 -20.84 -3.69
CA GLY A 272 8.27 -21.52 -4.33
C GLY A 272 8.93 -20.77 -5.49
N CYS A 273 8.58 -19.50 -5.72
CA CYS A 273 9.26 -18.68 -6.73
C CYS A 273 10.72 -18.39 -6.35
N LYS A 274 11.58 -18.31 -7.36
CA LYS A 274 12.78 -17.45 -7.29
C LYS A 274 12.34 -16.04 -7.62
N ILE A 275 12.74 -15.04 -6.83
CA ILE A 275 12.31 -13.65 -7.01
C ILE A 275 13.52 -12.77 -7.22
N THR A 276 13.58 -12.05 -8.34
CA THR A 276 14.52 -10.94 -8.53
C THR A 276 13.73 -9.64 -8.48
N VAL A 277 13.96 -8.85 -7.43
CA VAL A 277 13.40 -7.50 -7.32
C VAL A 277 14.29 -6.55 -8.12
N VAL A 278 13.68 -5.63 -8.87
CA VAL A 278 14.37 -4.64 -9.70
C VAL A 278 13.83 -3.23 -9.44
N PRO A 279 14.65 -2.17 -9.54
CA PRO A 279 14.20 -0.79 -9.37
C PRO A 279 13.04 -0.39 -10.30
N SER A 280 12.24 0.59 -9.88
CA SER A 280 11.15 1.18 -10.67
C SER A 280 11.57 1.63 -12.08
N THR A 281 12.80 2.07 -12.24
CA THR A 281 13.41 2.56 -13.49
C THR A 281 14.17 1.50 -14.28
N TRP A 282 14.15 0.23 -13.83
CA TRP A 282 14.92 -0.85 -14.46
C TRP A 282 14.44 -1.12 -15.90
N PRO A 283 15.32 -1.16 -16.91
CA PRO A 283 14.86 -1.27 -18.30
C PRO A 283 14.17 -2.60 -18.58
N ALA A 284 13.03 -2.55 -19.28
CA ALA A 284 12.27 -3.73 -19.68
C ALA A 284 13.11 -4.75 -20.48
N SER A 285 14.09 -4.29 -21.27
CA SER A 285 15.05 -5.15 -21.97
C SER A 285 15.88 -6.01 -21.02
N GLU A 286 16.31 -5.45 -19.88
CA GLU A 286 17.15 -6.15 -18.91
C GLU A 286 16.32 -7.10 -18.05
N ALA A 287 15.09 -6.71 -17.68
CA ALA A 287 14.12 -7.63 -17.07
C ALA A 287 13.84 -8.85 -17.96
N LEU A 288 13.60 -8.65 -19.27
CA LEU A 288 13.32 -9.74 -20.21
C LEU A 288 14.55 -10.61 -20.51
N LYS A 289 15.77 -10.06 -20.49
CA LYS A 289 17.03 -10.84 -20.60
C LYS A 289 17.22 -11.85 -19.47
N MET A 290 16.64 -11.62 -18.28
CA MET A 290 16.64 -12.58 -17.18
C MET A 290 15.82 -13.85 -17.47
N LYS A 291 15.01 -13.84 -18.55
CA LYS A 291 14.07 -14.92 -18.94
C LYS A 291 13.09 -15.30 -17.82
N PRO A 292 12.37 -14.34 -17.20
CA PRO A 292 11.39 -14.65 -16.16
C PRO A 292 10.24 -15.50 -16.70
N ASP A 293 9.76 -16.41 -15.86
CA ASP A 293 8.48 -17.12 -16.05
C ASP A 293 7.29 -16.15 -15.93
N GLY A 294 7.45 -15.02 -15.23
CA GLY A 294 6.46 -13.93 -15.19
C GLY A 294 6.99 -12.66 -14.52
N VAL A 295 6.32 -11.53 -14.73
CA VAL A 295 6.67 -10.23 -14.13
C VAL A 295 5.58 -9.76 -13.17
N LEU A 296 5.97 -9.28 -12.00
CA LEU A 296 5.09 -8.61 -11.05
C LEU A 296 5.36 -7.10 -11.02
N PHE A 297 4.30 -6.31 -11.03
CA PHE A 297 4.30 -4.87 -10.77
C PHE A 297 3.69 -4.62 -9.39
N SER A 298 4.47 -4.09 -8.44
CA SER A 298 4.07 -3.99 -7.03
C SER A 298 3.04 -2.89 -6.76
N ASN A 299 2.59 -2.83 -5.50
CA ASN A 299 2.01 -1.63 -4.92
C ASN A 299 3.03 -0.46 -4.92
N GLY A 300 2.56 0.74 -4.65
CA GLY A 300 3.39 1.94 -4.61
C GLY A 300 2.59 3.20 -4.29
N PRO A 301 3.27 4.30 -3.90
CA PRO A 301 2.62 5.57 -3.54
C PRO A 301 2.34 6.46 -4.75
N GLY A 302 1.45 7.44 -4.53
CA GLY A 302 1.31 8.60 -5.41
C GLY A 302 0.36 8.40 -6.59
N ASP A 303 0.61 9.16 -7.66
CA ASP A 303 -0.25 9.27 -8.84
C ASP A 303 0.35 8.46 -10.01
N PRO A 304 -0.35 7.46 -10.58
CA PRO A 304 0.17 6.68 -11.70
C PRO A 304 0.45 7.55 -12.94
N SER A 305 -0.22 8.69 -13.11
CA SER A 305 0.05 9.63 -14.20
C SER A 305 1.34 10.44 -14.03
N ALA A 306 1.91 10.49 -12.82
CA ALA A 306 3.18 11.17 -12.55
C ALA A 306 4.41 10.34 -12.96
N VAL A 307 4.24 9.05 -13.29
CA VAL A 307 5.32 8.09 -13.55
C VAL A 307 5.24 7.47 -14.95
N PRO A 308 5.27 8.28 -16.03
CA PRO A 308 5.09 7.79 -17.40
C PRO A 308 6.18 6.79 -17.85
N TYR A 309 7.37 6.81 -17.23
CA TYR A 309 8.40 5.80 -17.45
C TYR A 309 7.98 4.40 -16.98
N ALA A 310 7.24 4.30 -15.87
CA ALA A 310 6.73 3.03 -15.36
C ALA A 310 5.65 2.46 -16.29
N VAL A 311 4.75 3.32 -16.79
CA VAL A 311 3.75 2.97 -17.81
C VAL A 311 4.40 2.44 -19.08
N GLU A 312 5.46 3.09 -19.55
CA GLU A 312 6.20 2.68 -20.75
C GLU A 312 6.96 1.36 -20.54
N THR A 313 7.60 1.17 -19.37
CA THR A 313 8.18 -0.12 -18.98
C THR A 313 7.14 -1.25 -18.96
N VAL A 314 5.94 -1.00 -18.44
CA VAL A 314 4.83 -1.97 -18.47
C VAL A 314 4.42 -2.29 -19.91
N LYS A 315 4.22 -1.27 -20.77
CA LYS A 315 3.93 -1.44 -22.22
C LYS A 315 4.97 -2.29 -22.94
N GLN A 316 6.25 -2.17 -22.56
CA GLN A 316 7.34 -2.94 -23.15
C GLN A 316 7.42 -4.39 -22.65
N ILE A 317 6.63 -4.79 -21.64
CA ILE A 317 6.64 -6.14 -21.06
C ILE A 317 5.35 -6.92 -21.37
N ILE A 318 4.18 -6.27 -21.42
CA ILE A 318 2.89 -6.93 -21.70
C ILE A 318 2.90 -7.74 -23.01
N GLY A 319 2.20 -8.88 -23.01
CA GLY A 319 2.15 -9.81 -24.15
C GLY A 319 3.42 -10.65 -24.40
N LYS A 320 4.57 -10.32 -23.79
CA LYS A 320 5.82 -11.10 -23.93
C LYS A 320 5.99 -12.18 -22.88
N VAL A 321 5.48 -11.94 -21.68
CA VAL A 321 5.49 -12.83 -20.51
C VAL A 321 4.17 -12.66 -19.73
N PRO A 322 3.76 -13.62 -18.87
CA PRO A 322 2.66 -13.41 -17.95
C PRO A 322 2.96 -12.24 -17.01
N VAL A 323 2.00 -11.33 -16.80
CA VAL A 323 2.15 -10.20 -15.88
C VAL A 323 1.07 -10.17 -14.80
N PHE A 324 1.46 -9.78 -13.60
CA PHE A 324 0.56 -9.52 -12.47
C PHE A 324 0.78 -8.13 -11.87
N GLY A 325 -0.29 -7.39 -11.59
CA GLY A 325 -0.20 -6.07 -10.95
C GLY A 325 -0.99 -5.98 -9.65
N ILE A 326 -0.41 -5.35 -8.62
CA ILE A 326 -1.04 -5.07 -7.32
C ILE A 326 -1.11 -3.56 -7.10
N CYS A 327 -2.26 -3.01 -6.72
CA CYS A 327 -2.47 -1.59 -6.42
C CYS A 327 -1.91 -0.63 -7.51
N MET A 328 -0.75 -0.01 -7.31
CA MET A 328 -0.07 0.81 -8.33
C MET A 328 0.17 0.01 -9.62
N GLY A 329 0.65 -1.23 -9.54
CA GLY A 329 0.80 -2.12 -10.70
C GLY A 329 -0.51 -2.44 -11.43
N HIS A 330 -1.66 -2.40 -10.76
CA HIS A 330 -2.98 -2.50 -11.40
C HIS A 330 -3.32 -1.24 -12.20
N GLN A 331 -3.02 -0.07 -11.65
CA GLN A 331 -3.26 1.23 -12.28
C GLN A 331 -2.36 1.45 -13.49
N LEU A 332 -1.07 1.13 -13.37
CA LEU A 332 -0.09 1.19 -14.46
C LEU A 332 -0.43 0.20 -15.59
N LEU A 333 -0.95 -0.99 -15.29
CA LEU A 333 -1.48 -1.91 -16.32
C LEU A 333 -2.71 -1.33 -17.03
N GLY A 334 -3.60 -0.65 -16.31
CA GLY A 334 -4.75 0.07 -16.90
C GLY A 334 -4.29 1.15 -17.90
N GLN A 335 -3.33 1.99 -17.50
CA GLN A 335 -2.74 3.02 -18.38
C GLN A 335 -1.90 2.45 -19.52
N ALA A 336 -1.19 1.34 -19.30
CA ALA A 336 -0.41 0.68 -20.35
C ALA A 336 -1.30 0.12 -21.47
N LEU A 337 -2.50 -0.36 -21.10
CA LEU A 337 -3.56 -0.75 -22.03
C LEU A 337 -4.28 0.43 -22.72
N GLY A 338 -3.94 1.69 -22.38
CA GLY A 338 -4.57 2.88 -22.94
C GLY A 338 -5.81 3.37 -22.17
N GLY A 339 -6.16 2.72 -21.06
CA GLY A 339 -7.21 3.18 -20.16
C GLY A 339 -6.81 4.40 -19.32
N LYS A 340 -7.80 4.98 -18.66
CA LYS A 340 -7.67 6.15 -17.80
C LYS A 340 -7.62 5.74 -16.32
N THR A 341 -6.95 6.56 -15.53
CA THR A 341 -7.03 6.53 -14.06
C THR A 341 -7.55 7.87 -13.56
N PHE A 342 -8.32 7.85 -12.47
CA PHE A 342 -8.81 9.06 -11.82
C PHE A 342 -8.48 9.04 -10.33
N LYS A 343 -8.31 10.24 -9.74
CA LYS A 343 -8.18 10.37 -8.29
C LYS A 343 -9.53 10.15 -7.64
N MET A 344 -9.59 9.26 -6.66
CA MET A 344 -10.76 9.02 -5.83
C MET A 344 -10.93 10.15 -4.82
N LYS A 345 -12.17 10.34 -4.33
CA LYS A 345 -12.47 11.43 -3.38
C LYS A 345 -11.63 11.36 -2.09
N PHE A 346 -11.59 10.19 -1.46
CA PHE A 346 -10.85 9.92 -0.21
C PHE A 346 -10.15 8.55 -0.21
N GLY A 347 -10.08 7.90 -1.37
CA GLY A 347 -9.50 6.56 -1.57
C GLY A 347 -10.19 5.43 -0.82
N HIS A 348 -9.50 4.29 -0.78
CA HIS A 348 -9.81 3.14 0.08
C HIS A 348 -8.59 2.78 0.91
N HIS A 349 -8.77 2.78 2.23
CA HIS A 349 -7.70 2.59 3.20
C HIS A 349 -8.24 1.75 4.37
N GLY A 350 -7.94 0.45 4.38
CA GLY A 350 -8.30 -0.44 5.49
C GLY A 350 -8.62 -1.89 5.12
N GLY A 351 -8.66 -2.75 6.15
CA GLY A 351 -8.83 -4.19 6.06
C GLY A 351 -10.27 -4.72 6.02
N ASN A 352 -11.28 -3.91 5.65
CA ASN A 352 -12.69 -4.31 5.71
C ASN A 352 -13.48 -4.05 4.41
N HIS A 353 -12.81 -3.94 3.26
CA HIS A 353 -13.46 -3.60 1.99
C HIS A 353 -14.02 -4.83 1.27
N PRO A 354 -15.35 -4.94 1.04
CA PRO A 354 -15.95 -6.08 0.36
C PRO A 354 -15.76 -5.97 -1.17
N VAL A 355 -15.05 -6.92 -1.75
CA VAL A 355 -14.79 -7.01 -3.20
C VAL A 355 -15.37 -8.31 -3.74
N ARG A 356 -15.98 -8.26 -4.94
CA ARG A 356 -16.60 -9.43 -5.58
C ARG A 356 -15.87 -9.82 -6.86
N ASP A 357 -15.36 -11.06 -6.94
CA ASP A 357 -14.97 -11.69 -8.21
C ASP A 357 -16.24 -11.96 -9.03
N ILE A 358 -16.42 -11.16 -10.08
CA ILE A 358 -17.62 -11.18 -10.92
C ILE A 358 -17.78 -12.54 -11.60
N ARG A 359 -16.66 -13.17 -11.99
CA ARG A 359 -16.63 -14.44 -12.75
C ARG A 359 -17.03 -15.65 -11.91
N LYS A 360 -16.88 -15.54 -10.57
CA LYS A 360 -17.21 -16.61 -9.61
C LYS A 360 -18.41 -16.26 -8.72
N ASN A 361 -18.94 -15.04 -8.83
CA ASN A 361 -19.90 -14.42 -7.92
C ASN A 361 -19.51 -14.55 -6.42
N ARG A 362 -18.21 -14.59 -6.11
CA ARG A 362 -17.67 -14.73 -4.74
C ARG A 362 -17.29 -13.37 -4.18
N VAL A 363 -17.66 -13.10 -2.93
CA VAL A 363 -17.17 -11.96 -2.16
C VAL A 363 -15.95 -12.37 -1.33
N GLU A 364 -14.98 -11.47 -1.24
CA GLU A 364 -13.80 -11.50 -0.38
C GLU A 364 -13.77 -10.18 0.40
N ILE A 365 -13.44 -10.23 1.68
CA ILE A 365 -13.07 -9.01 2.42
C ILE A 365 -11.58 -8.74 2.13
N SER A 366 -11.25 -7.51 1.77
CA SER A 366 -9.93 -7.14 1.24
C SER A 366 -9.26 -6.03 2.05
N ALA A 367 -7.93 -6.04 2.04
CA ALA A 367 -7.10 -4.92 2.44
C ALA A 367 -6.92 -3.95 1.26
N GLN A 368 -7.18 -2.67 1.48
CA GLN A 368 -7.05 -1.60 0.50
C GLN A 368 -6.10 -0.52 1.00
N ASN A 369 -5.29 0.03 0.10
CA ASN A 369 -4.52 1.26 0.28
C ASN A 369 -4.33 1.95 -1.07
N HIS A 370 -5.31 2.75 -1.52
CA HIS A 370 -5.22 3.47 -2.80
C HIS A 370 -6.07 4.74 -2.86
N ASN A 371 -5.50 5.84 -3.38
CA ASN A 371 -6.20 7.11 -3.68
C ASN A 371 -6.59 7.28 -5.16
N TYR A 372 -6.25 6.32 -6.04
CA TYR A 372 -6.56 6.35 -7.47
C TYR A 372 -7.25 5.05 -7.90
N ALA A 373 -8.04 5.08 -8.97
CA ALA A 373 -8.68 3.89 -9.54
C ALA A 373 -8.61 3.93 -11.08
N VAL A 374 -8.68 2.75 -11.70
CA VAL A 374 -8.85 2.61 -13.16
C VAL A 374 -10.32 2.77 -13.53
N ASP A 375 -10.59 3.56 -14.57
CA ASP A 375 -11.89 3.67 -15.22
C ASP A 375 -12.09 2.45 -16.16
N PRO A 376 -12.99 1.49 -15.84
CA PRO A 376 -13.14 0.28 -16.63
C PRO A 376 -13.74 0.52 -18.01
N ASP A 377 -14.55 1.58 -18.17
CA ASP A 377 -15.24 1.91 -19.43
C ASP A 377 -14.29 2.60 -20.43
N SER A 378 -13.09 2.99 -19.97
CA SER A 378 -12.03 3.56 -20.80
C SER A 378 -11.05 2.53 -21.38
N LEU A 379 -11.17 1.25 -21.02
CA LEU A 379 -10.26 0.19 -21.44
C LEU A 379 -10.57 -0.32 -22.86
N PRO A 380 -9.58 -0.84 -23.60
CA PRO A 380 -9.78 -1.42 -24.92
C PRO A 380 -10.56 -2.74 -24.86
N GLU A 381 -11.15 -3.13 -25.99
CA GLU A 381 -11.78 -4.44 -26.17
C GLU A 381 -10.81 -5.58 -25.83
N GLY A 382 -11.32 -6.62 -25.16
CA GLY A 382 -10.52 -7.75 -24.66
C GLY A 382 -9.97 -7.57 -23.24
N ALA A 383 -9.88 -6.33 -22.73
CA ALA A 383 -9.72 -6.08 -21.30
C ALA A 383 -11.05 -6.32 -20.57
N GLN A 384 -11.00 -6.94 -19.39
CA GLN A 384 -12.17 -7.34 -18.62
C GLN A 384 -12.04 -6.89 -17.16
N MET A 385 -13.04 -6.17 -16.64
CA MET A 385 -13.18 -6.00 -15.19
C MET A 385 -13.53 -7.36 -14.57
N THR A 386 -12.67 -7.85 -13.67
CA THR A 386 -12.81 -9.15 -13.02
C THR A 386 -13.32 -9.04 -11.59
N HIS A 387 -12.99 -7.95 -10.91
CA HIS A 387 -13.40 -7.69 -9.54
C HIS A 387 -13.98 -6.28 -9.41
N ILE A 388 -15.01 -6.14 -8.58
CA ILE A 388 -15.71 -4.88 -8.31
C ILE A 388 -15.85 -4.67 -6.80
N ASN A 389 -15.56 -3.46 -6.31
CA ASN A 389 -15.82 -3.08 -4.92
C ASN A 389 -17.34 -2.92 -4.71
N LEU A 390 -17.89 -3.58 -3.69
CA LEU A 390 -19.33 -3.57 -3.45
C LEU A 390 -19.85 -2.28 -2.81
N ASN A 391 -19.00 -1.46 -2.19
CA ASN A 391 -19.39 -0.21 -1.54
C ASN A 391 -19.69 0.91 -2.55
N ASP A 392 -18.75 1.15 -3.48
CA ASP A 392 -18.76 2.31 -4.39
C ASP A 392 -18.82 1.94 -5.89
N LYS A 393 -18.70 0.65 -6.21
CA LYS A 393 -18.65 0.08 -7.57
C LYS A 393 -17.35 0.37 -8.34
N SER A 394 -16.26 0.74 -7.66
CA SER A 394 -14.96 0.90 -8.34
C SER A 394 -14.51 -0.41 -9.00
N CYS A 395 -13.74 -0.29 -10.08
CA CYS A 395 -12.90 -1.38 -10.54
C CYS A 395 -11.98 -1.81 -9.38
N ALA A 396 -11.90 -3.12 -9.14
CA ALA A 396 -11.05 -3.70 -8.11
C ALA A 396 -10.07 -4.75 -8.67
N GLY A 397 -10.14 -5.05 -9.97
CA GLY A 397 -9.22 -5.97 -10.63
C GLY A 397 -9.54 -6.20 -12.11
N LEU A 398 -8.52 -6.43 -12.93
CA LEU A 398 -8.61 -6.60 -14.39
C LEU A 398 -8.04 -7.95 -14.84
N ALA A 399 -8.41 -8.37 -16.05
CA ALA A 399 -7.65 -9.36 -16.82
C ALA A 399 -7.71 -9.03 -18.33
N PHE A 400 -6.65 -9.37 -19.05
CA PHE A 400 -6.60 -9.38 -20.51
C PHE A 400 -6.04 -10.74 -20.96
N PRO A 401 -6.91 -11.74 -21.22
CA PRO A 401 -6.45 -13.12 -21.46
C PRO A 401 -5.50 -13.28 -22.65
N ALA A 402 -5.70 -12.53 -23.74
CA ALA A 402 -4.86 -12.63 -24.94
C ALA A 402 -3.45 -12.01 -24.76
N LEU A 403 -3.26 -11.12 -23.78
CA LEU A 403 -1.97 -10.50 -23.47
C LEU A 403 -1.31 -11.09 -22.20
N ASN A 404 -1.94 -12.11 -21.60
CA ASN A 404 -1.55 -12.72 -20.33
C ASN A 404 -1.37 -11.68 -19.20
N ILE A 405 -2.37 -10.79 -19.06
CA ILE A 405 -2.47 -9.80 -17.97
C ILE A 405 -3.53 -10.24 -16.94
N MET A 406 -3.21 -10.15 -15.65
CA MET A 406 -4.20 -10.01 -14.57
C MET A 406 -3.71 -8.97 -13.54
N SER A 407 -4.62 -8.28 -12.87
CA SER A 407 -4.26 -7.35 -11.79
C SER A 407 -5.37 -7.17 -10.75
N LEU A 408 -5.01 -6.77 -9.53
CA LEU A 408 -5.91 -6.45 -8.43
C LEU A 408 -5.58 -5.05 -7.88
N GLN A 409 -6.59 -4.21 -7.67
CA GLN A 409 -6.42 -2.89 -7.05
C GLN A 409 -6.16 -3.00 -5.54
N TYR A 410 -6.66 -4.08 -4.93
CA TYR A 410 -6.47 -4.41 -3.53
C TYR A 410 -5.21 -5.24 -3.28
N HIS A 411 -4.87 -5.41 -2.00
CA HIS A 411 -3.68 -6.09 -1.51
C HIS A 411 -3.99 -7.56 -1.17
N PRO A 412 -3.73 -8.54 -2.06
CA PRO A 412 -3.97 -9.95 -1.78
C PRO A 412 -3.01 -10.53 -0.72
N GLU A 413 -1.89 -9.86 -0.44
CA GLU A 413 -0.97 -10.18 0.63
C GLU A 413 -1.44 -9.70 2.02
N ALA A 414 -2.53 -8.92 2.09
CA ALA A 414 -2.98 -8.25 3.31
C ALA A 414 -1.82 -7.45 3.98
N SER A 415 -1.35 -7.87 5.16
CA SER A 415 -0.29 -7.21 5.93
C SER A 415 -0.46 -5.67 6.01
N PRO A 416 -1.44 -5.16 6.78
CA PRO A 416 -2.37 -5.90 7.62
C PRO A 416 -3.68 -6.26 6.88
N GLY A 417 -4.48 -7.18 7.45
CA GLY A 417 -5.86 -7.40 7.03
C GLY A 417 -6.27 -8.85 6.83
N PRO A 418 -7.41 -9.11 6.16
CA PRO A 418 -7.99 -10.44 5.99
C PRO A 418 -7.28 -11.26 4.91
N HIS A 419 -7.13 -12.56 5.17
CA HIS A 419 -6.49 -13.52 4.25
C HIS A 419 -7.47 -14.15 3.23
N ASP A 420 -8.68 -13.61 3.04
CA ASP A 420 -9.68 -14.13 2.10
C ASP A 420 -9.12 -14.31 0.68
N SER A 421 -8.29 -13.34 0.28
CA SER A 421 -7.64 -13.20 -1.02
C SER A 421 -6.34 -13.99 -1.14
N ASP A 422 -5.70 -14.36 -0.03
CA ASP A 422 -4.61 -15.36 -0.03
C ASP A 422 -5.24 -16.75 -0.23
N SER A 423 -5.42 -17.12 -1.50
CA SER A 423 -6.22 -18.27 -1.92
C SER A 423 -5.51 -19.62 -1.70
N GLY A 424 -4.98 -19.85 -0.50
CA GLY A 424 -4.14 -20.98 -0.11
C GLY A 424 -4.86 -22.23 0.45
N LYS A 425 -6.20 -22.26 0.56
CA LYS A 425 -6.89 -23.38 1.24
C LYS A 425 -8.20 -23.90 0.62
N ARG A 426 -8.74 -23.28 -0.45
CA ARG A 426 -10.09 -23.61 -0.94
C ARG A 426 -10.09 -24.76 -1.96
N ARG A 427 -10.11 -25.98 -1.41
CA ARG A 427 -9.95 -27.33 -2.02
C ARG A 427 -11.02 -27.79 -3.02
N ILE A 428 -11.61 -26.89 -3.82
CA ILE A 428 -12.62 -27.22 -4.86
C ILE A 428 -12.21 -26.63 -6.23
N SER A 429 -10.99 -26.96 -6.65
CA SER A 429 -10.54 -27.07 -8.04
C SER A 429 -9.33 -28.02 -8.05
N PRO A 430 -8.93 -28.60 -9.18
CA PRO A 430 -7.81 -29.55 -9.22
C PRO A 430 -6.40 -28.90 -9.14
N PHE A 431 -6.29 -27.63 -8.74
CA PHE A 431 -5.03 -26.88 -8.73
C PHE A 431 -4.75 -26.18 -7.37
N PRO A 432 -3.61 -26.42 -6.71
CA PRO A 432 -3.27 -25.80 -5.44
C PRO A 432 -2.70 -24.38 -5.59
N CYS A 433 -3.39 -23.42 -4.99
CA CYS A 433 -2.88 -22.27 -4.24
C CYS A 433 -2.06 -21.13 -4.91
N THR A 434 -2.23 -19.93 -4.34
CA THR A 434 -1.59 -18.64 -4.73
C THR A 434 -2.16 -18.00 -5.99
N LEU A 435 -2.88 -16.88 -5.89
CA LEU A 435 -3.42 -16.17 -7.07
C LEU A 435 -2.34 -15.72 -8.07
N ILE A 436 -1.17 -15.33 -7.59
CA ILE A 436 -0.04 -14.86 -8.43
C ILE A 436 0.63 -16.04 -9.14
N VAL A 437 0.97 -17.11 -8.41
CA VAL A 437 1.65 -18.28 -8.99
C VAL A 437 0.69 -19.16 -9.79
N ILE A 438 -0.60 -19.24 -9.44
CA ILE A 438 -1.65 -19.80 -10.33
C ILE A 438 -1.71 -18.98 -11.61
N TYR A 439 -1.61 -17.65 -11.57
CA TYR A 439 -1.67 -16.87 -12.81
C TYR A 439 -0.48 -17.16 -13.74
N VAL A 440 0.74 -17.04 -13.22
CA VAL A 440 1.97 -17.37 -13.94
C VAL A 440 1.96 -18.83 -14.42
N ALA A 441 1.70 -19.78 -13.53
CA ALA A 441 1.71 -21.20 -13.84
C ALA A 441 0.57 -21.64 -14.78
N CYS A 442 -0.65 -21.09 -14.68
CA CYS A 442 -1.74 -21.45 -15.60
C CYS A 442 -1.58 -20.86 -17.00
N VAL A 443 -0.95 -19.68 -17.13
CA VAL A 443 -0.54 -19.19 -18.46
C VAL A 443 0.51 -20.13 -19.06
N ILE A 444 1.53 -20.51 -18.28
CA ILE A 444 2.57 -21.47 -18.70
C ILE A 444 1.95 -22.84 -19.04
N TYR A 445 0.98 -23.32 -18.26
CA TYR A 445 0.28 -24.59 -18.53
C TYR A 445 -0.55 -24.53 -19.82
N ARG A 446 -1.21 -23.39 -20.10
CA ARG A 446 -1.93 -23.17 -21.37
C ARG A 446 -0.99 -23.13 -22.58
N LEU A 447 0.20 -22.52 -22.43
CA LEU A 447 1.23 -22.53 -23.48
C LEU A 447 1.72 -23.96 -23.76
N ILE A 448 1.91 -24.79 -22.73
CA ILE A 448 2.32 -26.20 -22.89
C ILE A 448 1.23 -27.03 -23.58
N ILE A 449 -0.05 -26.87 -23.20
CA ILE A 449 -1.16 -27.64 -23.80
C ILE A 449 -1.39 -27.23 -25.27
N ASN A 450 -1.33 -25.94 -25.60
CA ASN A 450 -1.50 -25.46 -26.98
C ASN A 450 -0.36 -25.91 -27.92
N CYS A 451 0.81 -26.29 -27.39
CA CYS A 451 1.87 -26.93 -28.18
C CYS A 451 1.65 -28.45 -28.41
N PHE A 452 0.70 -29.08 -27.73
CA PHE A 452 0.43 -30.53 -27.85
C PHE A 452 -0.92 -30.88 -28.49
N TRP A 453 -1.89 -29.95 -28.47
CA TRP A 453 -3.17 -30.11 -29.17
C TRP A 453 -3.47 -28.90 -30.03
N GLY A 454 -3.04 -28.97 -31.30
CA GLY A 454 -3.55 -28.08 -32.34
C GLY A 454 -5.03 -28.36 -32.56
N VAL A 455 -5.89 -27.47 -32.07
CA VAL A 455 -7.35 -27.63 -32.16
C VAL A 455 -7.79 -27.41 -33.61
N HIS A 456 -8.11 -28.51 -34.30
CA HIS A 456 -8.88 -28.45 -35.53
C HIS A 456 -10.20 -27.71 -35.30
N GLN A 457 -10.50 -26.73 -36.15
CA GLN A 457 -11.87 -26.28 -36.32
C GLN A 457 -12.72 -27.43 -36.85
N TYR A 458 -13.94 -27.56 -36.34
CA TYR A 458 -15.04 -28.24 -37.01
C TYR A 458 -16.31 -27.43 -36.77
N ASP A 459 -16.77 -26.77 -37.82
CA ASP A 459 -18.14 -26.26 -37.89
C ASP A 459 -19.11 -27.42 -38.11
N GLY A 460 -20.28 -27.37 -37.48
CA GLY A 460 -21.31 -28.40 -37.62
C GLY A 460 -22.50 -28.14 -36.71
N ALA A 461 -23.69 -28.00 -37.30
CA ALA A 461 -24.95 -27.81 -36.59
C ALA A 461 -25.78 -29.12 -36.55
N SER A 462 -26.96 -29.04 -35.92
CA SER A 462 -28.07 -30.01 -35.87
C SER A 462 -28.03 -31.19 -34.87
N GLU A 463 -28.99 -31.12 -33.94
CA GLU A 463 -30.01 -32.12 -33.60
C GLU A 463 -29.76 -33.42 -32.78
N THR A 464 -30.77 -33.70 -31.94
CA THR A 464 -31.28 -34.98 -31.39
C THR A 464 -30.55 -35.78 -30.29
N GLU A 465 -31.18 -35.71 -29.11
CA GLU A 465 -31.56 -36.79 -28.18
C GLU A 465 -30.69 -38.05 -27.90
N SER A 466 -30.59 -38.29 -26.58
CA SER A 466 -30.55 -39.60 -25.89
C SER A 466 -29.25 -40.42 -25.87
N ARG A 467 -28.76 -40.69 -24.63
CA ARG A 467 -28.67 -42.05 -24.03
C ARG A 467 -27.81 -42.02 -22.75
N ILE A 468 -28.47 -42.05 -21.59
CA ILE A 468 -27.84 -42.41 -20.30
C ILE A 468 -28.27 -43.84 -19.96
N ARG A 469 -27.32 -44.80 -19.89
CA ARG A 469 -27.43 -46.09 -19.17
C ARG A 469 -26.15 -46.95 -19.27
N HIS A 470 -25.94 -47.79 -18.24
CA HIS A 470 -24.84 -48.74 -18.00
C HIS A 470 -23.52 -48.11 -17.51
N HIS A 471 -22.96 -48.46 -16.35
CA HIS A 471 -22.97 -49.78 -15.69
C HIS A 471 -23.43 -49.78 -14.21
N SER A 472 -23.64 -50.97 -13.67
CA SER A 472 -23.94 -51.24 -12.24
C SER A 472 -23.25 -52.56 -11.80
N TYR A 473 -23.34 -52.86 -10.50
CA TYR A 473 -22.88 -54.07 -9.79
C TYR A 473 -21.40 -54.21 -9.39
N ILE A 474 -21.16 -54.06 -8.07
CA ILE A 474 -20.50 -55.09 -7.24
C ILE A 474 -21.36 -55.33 -5.98
N ILE A 475 -21.19 -56.51 -5.38
CA ILE A 475 -22.02 -57.13 -4.32
C ILE A 475 -21.07 -57.71 -3.23
N LYS A 476 -21.40 -57.82 -1.94
CA LYS A 476 -22.72 -57.73 -1.27
C LYS A 476 -22.79 -56.61 -0.21
N ALA A 477 -23.53 -56.81 0.89
CA ALA A 477 -23.91 -55.77 1.86
C ALA A 477 -24.24 -56.35 3.26
N CYS A 478 -24.42 -55.49 4.27
CA CYS A 478 -24.89 -55.84 5.63
C CYS A 478 -26.13 -54.99 6.01
N ASN A 479 -27.15 -55.57 6.63
CA ASN A 479 -28.47 -54.92 6.77
C ASN A 479 -29.24 -55.34 8.06
N VAL A 480 -29.36 -54.40 9.00
CA VAL A 480 -30.29 -54.35 10.15
C VAL A 480 -30.49 -52.84 10.36
N GLY A 481 -31.67 -52.21 10.29
CA GLY A 481 -32.96 -52.54 10.88
C GLY A 481 -33.22 -51.57 12.06
N GLY A 482 -34.21 -50.67 12.07
CA GLY A 482 -35.21 -50.34 11.04
C GLY A 482 -36.17 -49.20 11.47
N SER A 483 -37.21 -48.97 10.64
CA SER A 483 -38.50 -48.30 10.95
C SER A 483 -38.58 -46.97 11.73
N CYS A 484 -39.08 -45.92 11.04
CA CYS A 484 -40.01 -44.87 11.52
C CYS A 484 -39.54 -43.90 12.65
N LEU A 485 -39.89 -42.61 12.68
CA LEU A 485 -41.20 -41.97 12.47
C LEU A 485 -41.11 -40.55 11.88
N THR A 486 -42.26 -39.94 11.58
CA THR A 486 -42.44 -38.59 11.03
C THR A 486 -43.17 -37.63 11.99
N SER A 487 -42.62 -36.44 12.21
CA SER A 487 -43.33 -35.24 12.71
C SER A 487 -42.45 -34.00 12.38
N GLN A 488 -42.83 -33.09 11.50
CA GLN A 488 -43.88 -32.04 11.56
C GLN A 488 -43.47 -30.73 12.28
N ASP A 489 -43.60 -29.64 11.51
CA ASP A 489 -43.99 -28.27 11.87
C ASP A 489 -43.23 -27.44 12.92
N ARG A 490 -42.70 -26.30 12.43
CA ARG A 490 -42.57 -24.99 13.12
C ARG A 490 -41.43 -24.94 14.18
N ILE A 491 -40.86 -23.80 14.57
CA ILE A 491 -41.42 -22.44 14.77
C ILE A 491 -40.51 -21.34 14.17
N TYR A 492 -41.12 -20.21 13.79
CA TYR A 492 -40.46 -18.94 13.48
C TYR A 492 -40.31 -18.07 14.74
N SER A 493 -39.13 -17.50 14.96
CA SER A 493 -38.91 -16.26 15.75
C SER A 493 -37.57 -15.64 15.35
#